data_AF-A0A5K1HPA7-F1
#
_entry.id   AF-A0A5K1HPA7-F1
#
_cell.length_a   1.000
_cell.length_b   1.000
_cell.length_c   1.000
_cell.angle_alpha   90.00
_cell.angle_beta   90.00
_cell.angle_gamma   90.00
#
_symmetry.space_group_name_H-M   'P 1'
#
loop_
_entity.id
_entity.type
_entity.pdbx_description
1 polymer ?
#
loop_
_entity_poly.entity_id
_entity_poly.type
_entity_poly.pdbx_seq_one_letter_code
_entity_poly.pdbx_strand_id
1 'polypeptide(L)' 'KYEHEGIAKHGAKMVNAVSTTAVPKITCIIGASYGAGNYGMCGRAYDPRMLYMWPNAKIAVMGGEQAAGVLTQ' A
#
# COMPACT_ATOMS: atom_id res chain seq x y z
N LYS A 1 -14.27 -10.43 -12.79
CA LYS A 1 -13.62 -11.67 -12.27
C LYS A 1 -13.07 -11.47 -10.86
N TYR A 2 -11.99 -10.69 -10.67
CA TYR A 2 -11.35 -10.48 -9.36
C TYR A 2 -12.24 -9.92 -8.25
N GLU A 3 -13.12 -8.96 -8.58
CA GLU A 3 -14.07 -8.42 -7.60
C GLU A 3 -15.04 -9.50 -7.08
N HIS A 4 -15.55 -10.37 -7.96
CA HIS A 4 -16.48 -11.43 -7.59
C HIS A 4 -15.78 -12.57 -6.82
N GLU A 5 -14.49 -12.80 -7.10
CA GLU A 5 -13.63 -13.70 -6.31
C GLU A 5 -13.29 -13.09 -4.93
N GLY A 6 -13.49 -11.78 -4.76
CA GLY A 6 -13.41 -11.07 -3.50
C GLY A 6 -12.03 -10.48 -3.22
N ILE A 7 -11.37 -9.92 -4.23
CA ILE A 7 -10.09 -9.23 -4.04
C ILE A 7 -10.16 -8.17 -2.92
N ALA A 8 -11.27 -7.42 -2.82
CA ALA A 8 -11.50 -6.45 -1.76
C ALA A 8 -11.56 -7.09 -0.35
N LYS A 9 -12.32 -8.18 -0.16
CA LYS A 9 -12.40 -8.87 1.15
C LYS A 9 -11.04 -9.49 1.53
N HIS A 10 -10.28 -9.98 0.56
CA HIS A 10 -8.98 -10.57 0.81
C HIS A 10 -7.94 -9.50 1.18
N GLY A 11 -7.94 -8.36 0.48
CA GLY A 11 -7.11 -7.21 0.85
C GLY A 11 -7.45 -6.65 2.24
N ALA A 12 -8.74 -6.53 2.57
CA ALA A 12 -9.18 -6.07 3.89
C ALA A 12 -8.69 -6.96 5.04
N LYS A 13 -8.60 -8.28 4.83
CA LYS A 13 -8.03 -9.20 5.83
C LYS A 13 -6.55 -8.91 6.09
N MET A 14 -5.78 -8.62 5.05
CA MET A 14 -4.36 -8.26 5.19
C MET A 14 -4.20 -6.94 5.95
N VAL A 15 -4.98 -5.92 5.58
CA VAL A 15 -4.99 -4.63 6.29
C VAL A 15 -5.33 -4.83 7.77
N ASN A 16 -6.35 -5.63 8.09
CA ASN A 16 -6.70 -5.93 9.48
C ASN A 16 -5.54 -6.59 10.23
N ALA A 17 -4.87 -7.58 9.63
CA ALA A 17 -3.72 -8.24 10.25
C ALA A 17 -2.56 -7.25 10.51
N VAL A 18 -2.27 -6.35 9.57
CA VAL A 18 -1.22 -5.32 9.72
C VAL A 18 -1.56 -4.32 10.82
N SER A 19 -2.82 -3.89 10.91
CA SER A 19 -3.30 -2.96 11.92
C SER A 19 -3.28 -3.53 13.34
N THR A 20 -3.63 -4.81 13.50
CA THR A 20 -3.91 -5.41 14.80
C THR A 20 -2.75 -6.20 15.40
N THR A 21 -1.70 -6.46 14.62
CA THR A 21 -0.55 -7.21 15.11
C THR A 21 0.22 -6.46 16.21
N ALA A 22 0.55 -7.18 17.28
CA ALA A 22 1.28 -6.64 18.43
C ALA A 22 2.80 -6.62 18.24
N VAL A 23 3.32 -7.33 17.23
CA VAL A 23 4.76 -7.38 16.99
C VAL A 23 5.27 -6.08 16.36
N PRO A 24 6.54 -5.69 16.61
CA PRO A 24 7.17 -4.58 15.92
C PRO A 24 7.18 -4.77 14.40
N LYS A 25 6.80 -3.73 13.66
CA LYS A 25 6.81 -3.70 12.18
C LYS A 25 7.89 -2.74 11.69
N ILE A 26 8.63 -3.12 10.64
CA ILE A 26 9.62 -2.28 9.97
C ILE A 26 9.27 -2.27 8.48
N THR A 27 9.20 -1.09 7.89
CA THR A 27 8.84 -0.90 6.47
C THR A 27 10.03 -0.33 5.72
N CYS A 28 10.37 -0.93 4.58
CA CYS A 28 11.37 -0.39 3.65
C CYS A 28 10.76 -0.31 2.26
N ILE A 29 10.56 0.91 1.75
CA ILE A 29 10.04 1.14 0.41
C ILE A 29 11.22 1.10 -0.56
N ILE A 30 11.34 0.01 -1.30
CA ILE A 30 12.42 -0.23 -2.27
C ILE A 30 12.04 0.18 -3.71
N GLY A 31 10.79 0.59 -3.94
CA GLY A 31 10.25 0.90 -5.26
C GLY A 31 8.95 1.69 -5.19
N ALA A 32 7.91 1.22 -5.88
CA ALA A 32 6.61 1.87 -5.91
C ALA A 32 5.74 1.54 -4.68
N SER A 33 5.18 2.56 -4.04
CA SER A 33 4.15 2.44 -3.00
C SER A 33 2.95 3.29 -3.36
N TYR A 34 1.86 2.67 -3.84
CA TYR A 34 0.69 3.38 -4.35
C TYR A 34 -0.62 2.88 -3.73
N GLY A 35 -1.53 3.82 -3.45
CA GLY A 35 -2.92 3.55 -3.09
C GLY A 35 -3.12 2.50 -2.01
N ALA A 36 -4.09 1.59 -2.22
CA ALA A 36 -4.42 0.52 -1.28
C ALA A 36 -3.27 -0.48 -1.03
N GLY A 37 -2.32 -0.59 -1.96
CA GLY A 37 -1.12 -1.41 -1.76
C GLY A 37 -0.25 -0.91 -0.60
N ASN A 38 -0.13 0.42 -0.46
CA ASN A 38 0.56 1.02 0.70
C ASN A 38 -0.13 0.65 2.02
N TYR A 39 -1.45 0.50 2.03
CA TYR A 39 -2.19 0.11 3.22
C TYR A 39 -1.97 -1.36 3.58
N GLY A 40 -2.07 -2.25 2.61
CA GLY A 40 -1.80 -3.68 2.80
C GLY A 40 -0.36 -3.97 3.23
N MET A 41 0.61 -3.13 2.84
CA MET A 41 2.04 -3.33 3.08
C MET A 41 2.62 -2.51 4.25
N CYS A 42 1.79 -2.13 5.24
CA CYS A 42 2.22 -1.39 6.42
C CYS A 42 2.90 -0.03 6.10
N GLY A 43 2.21 0.78 5.30
CA GLY A 43 2.57 2.18 5.09
C GLY A 43 2.50 3.02 6.37
N ARG A 44 2.80 4.31 6.27
CA ARG A 44 2.98 5.19 7.43
C ARG A 44 1.78 5.23 8.39
N ALA A 45 0.55 5.10 7.88
CA ALA A 45 -0.68 5.13 8.69
C ALA A 45 -0.88 3.88 9.59
N TYR A 46 -0.05 2.85 9.43
CA TYR A 46 -0.13 1.60 10.21
C TYR A 46 1.00 1.49 11.24
N ASP A 47 1.63 2.62 11.57
CA ASP A 47 2.63 2.80 12.62
C ASP A 47 3.73 1.73 12.67
N PRO A 48 4.49 1.54 11.57
CA PRO A 48 5.74 0.81 11.67
C PRO A 48 6.72 1.56 12.59
N ARG A 49 7.50 0.81 13.37
CA ARG A 49 8.54 1.37 14.27
C ARG A 49 9.54 2.22 13.51
N MET A 50 9.89 1.78 12.30
CA MET A 50 10.77 2.50 11.39
C MET A 50 10.22 2.34 9.97
N LEU A 51 10.29 3.42 9.19
CA LEU A 51 9.96 3.42 7.77
C LEU A 51 11.10 4.09 7.02
N TYR A 52 11.70 3.34 6.10
CA TYR A 52 12.78 3.79 5.22
C TYR A 52 12.31 3.83 3.77
N MET A 53 12.97 4.67 2.98
CA MET A 53 12.76 4.76 1.54
C MET A 53 14.10 4.71 0.83
N TRP A 54 14.20 3.89 -0.21
CA TRP A 54 15.34 3.95 -1.11
C TRP A 54 15.29 5.21 -1.98
N PRO A 55 16.43 5.71 -2.47
CA PRO A 55 16.46 6.90 -3.34
C PRO A 55 15.63 6.76 -4.62
N ASN A 56 15.46 5.54 -5.14
CA ASN A 56 14.63 5.27 -6.32
C ASN A 56 13.14 5.09 -6.01
N ALA A 57 12.73 5.13 -4.74
CA ALA A 57 11.36 4.86 -4.34
C ALA A 57 10.41 5.98 -4.78
N LYS A 58 9.15 5.61 -5.05
CA LYS A 58 8.06 6.52 -5.37
C LYS A 58 6.87 6.21 -4.49
N ILE A 59 6.26 7.24 -3.91
CA ILE A 59 5.04 7.14 -3.12
C ILE A 59 4.01 8.16 -3.60
N ALA A 60 2.78 7.72 -3.85
CA ALA A 60 1.68 8.57 -4.32
C ALA A 60 0.33 7.86 -4.14
N VAL A 61 -0.78 8.57 -4.39
CA VAL A 61 -2.13 7.96 -4.38
C VAL A 61 -2.29 6.93 -5.50
N MET A 62 -1.69 7.17 -6.66
CA MET A 62 -1.63 6.26 -7.81
C MET A 62 -0.39 6.58 -8.67
N GLY A 63 -0.04 5.71 -9.62
CA GLY A 63 1.07 5.99 -10.55
C GLY A 63 0.78 7.17 -11.47
N GLY A 64 1.80 7.92 -11.88
CA GLY A 64 1.63 9.14 -12.70
C GLY A 64 0.91 8.88 -14.04
N GLU A 65 1.29 7.83 -14.75
CA GLU A 65 0.62 7.43 -16.00
C GLU A 65 -0.83 7.01 -15.78
N GLN A 66 -1.11 6.32 -14.65
CA GLN A 66 -2.47 5.94 -14.28
C GLN A 66 -3.32 7.16 -13.95
N ALA A 67 -2.77 8.13 -13.22
CA ALA A 67 -3.44 9.38 -12.90
C ALA A 67 -3.76 10.19 -14.16
N ALA A 68 -2.78 10.33 -15.08
CA ALA A 68 -2.99 11.00 -16.34
C ALA A 68 -4.11 10.33 -17.14
N GLY A 69 -4.06 9.00 -17.29
CA GLY A 69 -5.08 8.25 -18.04
C GLY A 69 -6.50 8.39 -17.48
N VAL A 70 -6.67 8.59 -16.17
CA VAL A 70 -7.98 8.83 -15.55
C VAL A 70 -8.47 10.27 -15.76
N LEU A 71 -7.58 11.26 -15.68
CA LEU A 71 -7.96 12.67 -15.74
C LEU A 71 -8.09 13.20 -17.18
N THR A 72 -7.39 12.60 -18.13
CA THR A 72 -7.45 13.00 -19.56
C THR A 72 -8.47 12.21 -20.36
N GLN A 73 -9.31 11.40 -19.70
CA GLN A 73 -10.47 10.75 -20.32
C GLN A 73 -11.63 11.73 -20.55
#